data_AF-A0A2T2SUR7-F1
#
_entry.id   AF-A0A2T2SUR7-F1
#
_cell.length_a   1.000
_cell.length_b   1.000
_cell.length_c   1.000
_cell.angle_alpha   90.00
_cell.angle_beta   90.00
_cell.angle_gamma   90.00
#
_symmetry.space_group_name_H-M   'P 1'
#
loop_
_entity.id
_entity.type
_entity.pdbx_description
1 polymer ?
#
loop_
_entity_poly.entity_id
_entity_poly.type
_entity_poly.pdbx_seq_one_letter_code
_entity_poly.pdbx_strand_id
1 'polypeptide(L)'
;MFVQGLLATSRYGVEWLSWAGIRMATPDAWGLGALVAALIALVQWPRAHLRWRWVVAAFLFATLSAWEGAIGRDSGPALNAVFFDVGQGGATLLTTPEEHHVLVDAGPRSPSGSAAEFVILPYLERWGIQELDAIIVTHPDEDHLGGVPALLREISVDRVLDNGRSASSELYEEFERLVEQSETSRKTVQRGDTLLTDSSVRIQILAPPRGESAQTKTKNNASVVLRASYGEVDFLLPGDIEARAERNLIRAYGKQLGSEIVKVPHHGSSTSSTPGFVQAVSDSSEGVHAVISVGQGDQYGMPHETVVSRWERHGMKVHSTAEDGAVWMRTNGQEVWQVHWK
;
A
#
# COMPACT_ATOMS: atom_id res chain seq x y z
N MET A 1 -35.47 -27.57 9.28
CA MET A 1 -34.37 -27.97 10.21
C MET A 1 -33.07 -28.31 9.50
N PHE A 2 -33.07 -29.07 8.39
CA PHE A 2 -31.82 -29.54 7.76
C PHE A 2 -30.92 -28.42 7.18
N VAL A 3 -31.51 -27.43 6.50
CA VAL A 3 -30.77 -26.30 5.90
C VAL A 3 -30.20 -25.35 6.97
N GLN A 4 -30.96 -25.09 8.03
CA GLN A 4 -30.47 -24.26 9.15
C GLN A 4 -29.40 -24.99 9.98
N GLY A 5 -29.45 -26.32 10.08
CA GLY A 5 -28.38 -27.11 10.68
C GLY A 5 -27.08 -27.05 9.87
N LEU A 6 -27.18 -27.10 8.53
CA LEU A 6 -26.04 -26.99 7.61
C LEU A 6 -25.41 -25.59 7.60
N LEU A 7 -26.23 -24.55 7.70
CA LEU A 7 -25.76 -23.16 7.83
C LEU A 7 -25.18 -22.87 9.21
N ALA A 8 -25.68 -23.53 10.26
CA ALA A 8 -25.11 -23.44 11.60
C ALA A 8 -23.74 -24.15 11.66
N THR A 9 -23.61 -25.34 11.09
CA THR A 9 -22.30 -26.04 11.04
C THR A 9 -21.29 -25.33 10.15
N SER A 10 -21.70 -24.66 9.07
CA SER A 10 -20.79 -23.82 8.29
C SER A 10 -20.35 -22.58 9.07
N ARG A 11 -21.26 -21.95 9.82
CA ARG A 11 -20.95 -20.75 10.62
C ARG A 11 -20.03 -21.06 11.81
N TYR A 12 -20.34 -22.11 12.57
CA TYR A 12 -19.48 -22.56 13.67
C TYR A 12 -18.17 -23.21 13.19
N GLY A 13 -18.18 -23.89 12.04
CA GLY A 13 -16.98 -24.46 11.45
C GLY A 13 -15.99 -23.38 10.96
N VAL A 14 -16.49 -22.28 10.39
CA VAL A 14 -15.69 -21.12 9.98
C VAL A 14 -15.08 -20.40 11.19
N GLU A 15 -15.79 -20.30 12.32
CA GLU A 15 -15.23 -19.74 13.56
C GLU A 15 -14.13 -20.62 14.16
N TRP A 16 -14.31 -21.96 14.18
CA TRP A 16 -13.36 -22.90 14.79
C TRP A 16 -12.10 -23.20 13.95
N LEU A 17 -12.18 -23.03 12.63
CA LEU A 17 -11.08 -23.22 11.67
C LEU A 17 -10.56 -21.91 11.07
N SER A 18 -10.90 -20.77 11.67
CA SER A 18 -10.45 -19.45 11.21
C SER A 18 -8.92 -19.32 11.12
N TRP A 19 -8.18 -20.02 11.99
CA TRP A 19 -6.71 -20.14 11.96
C TRP A 19 -6.18 -21.08 10.86
N ALA A 20 -7.03 -21.93 10.28
CA ALA A 20 -6.74 -22.87 9.22
C ALA A 20 -7.41 -22.47 7.88
N GLY A 21 -7.93 -21.25 7.80
CA GLY A 21 -8.58 -20.71 6.62
C GLY A 21 -7.58 -20.51 5.48
N ILE A 22 -7.28 -21.59 4.75
CA ILE A 22 -6.66 -21.48 3.43
C ILE A 22 -7.65 -20.68 2.58
N ARG A 23 -7.25 -19.49 2.12
CA ARG A 23 -7.97 -18.79 1.05
C ARG A 23 -7.88 -19.66 -0.20
N MET A 24 -8.81 -20.59 -0.36
CA MET A 24 -9.02 -21.21 -1.65
C MET A 24 -9.77 -20.19 -2.49
N ALA A 25 -9.19 -19.83 -3.64
CA ALA A 25 -9.93 -19.09 -4.66
C ALA A 25 -11.29 -19.79 -4.85
N THR A 26 -12.38 -19.02 -4.82
CA THR A 26 -13.69 -19.56 -5.18
C THR A 26 -13.55 -20.10 -6.60
N PRO A 27 -13.72 -21.41 -6.84
CA PRO A 27 -13.58 -21.95 -8.17
C PRO A 27 -14.57 -21.23 -9.08
N ASP A 28 -14.08 -20.73 -10.21
CA ASP A 28 -14.93 -20.09 -11.19
C ASP A 28 -16.00 -21.08 -11.70
N ALA A 29 -17.06 -20.56 -12.33
CA ALA A 29 -18.16 -21.40 -12.80
C ALA A 29 -17.68 -22.52 -13.75
N TRP A 30 -16.58 -22.28 -14.48
CA TRP A 30 -15.93 -23.25 -15.35
C TRP A 30 -15.24 -24.36 -14.57
N GLY A 31 -14.48 -24.03 -13.53
CA GLY A 31 -13.83 -24.99 -12.63
C GLY A 31 -14.84 -25.84 -11.89
N LEU A 32 -15.95 -25.25 -11.43
CA LEU A 32 -17.05 -26.00 -10.81
C LEU A 32 -17.72 -26.95 -11.82
N GLY A 33 -17.97 -26.47 -13.05
CA GLY A 33 -18.52 -27.29 -14.14
C GLY A 33 -17.60 -28.45 -14.53
N ALA A 34 -16.30 -28.21 -14.62
CA ALA A 34 -15.30 -29.24 -14.90
C ALA A 34 -15.23 -30.30 -13.80
N LEU A 35 -15.31 -29.89 -12.52
CA LEU A 35 -15.36 -30.81 -11.38
C LEU A 35 -16.59 -31.72 -11.45
N VAL A 36 -17.77 -31.16 -11.71
CA VAL A 36 -19.02 -31.93 -11.84
C VAL A 36 -18.95 -32.91 -13.02
N ALA A 37 -18.45 -32.46 -14.17
CA ALA A 37 -18.25 -33.32 -15.34
C ALA A 37 -17.27 -34.47 -15.05
N ALA A 38 -16.17 -34.20 -14.33
CA ALA A 38 -15.21 -35.22 -13.92
C ALA A 38 -15.83 -36.25 -12.95
N LEU A 39 -16.65 -35.81 -11.99
CA LEU A 39 -17.38 -36.71 -11.10
C LEU A 39 -18.39 -37.58 -11.85
N ILE A 40 -19.12 -37.03 -12.82
CA ILE A 40 -20.04 -37.80 -13.66
C ILE A 40 -19.27 -38.83 -14.49
N ALA A 41 -18.16 -38.44 -15.12
CA ALA A 41 -17.31 -39.34 -15.90
C ALA A 41 -16.73 -40.47 -15.04
N LEU A 42 -16.35 -40.17 -13.80
CA LEU A 42 -15.85 -41.15 -12.82
C LEU A 42 -16.93 -42.18 -12.44
N VAL A 43 -18.16 -41.73 -12.20
CA VAL A 43 -19.32 -42.58 -11.85
C VAL A 43 -19.71 -43.46 -13.04
N GLN A 44 -19.68 -42.91 -14.26
CA GLN A 44 -20.02 -43.62 -15.49
C GLN A 44 -18.87 -44.50 -16.02
N TRP A 45 -17.72 -44.54 -15.33
CA TRP A 45 -16.57 -45.30 -15.82
C TRP A 45 -16.88 -46.81 -15.86
N PRO A 46 -16.69 -47.49 -17.02
CA PRO A 46 -17.16 -48.87 -17.23
C PRO A 46 -16.46 -49.91 -16.34
N ARG A 47 -15.22 -49.63 -15.93
CA ARG A 47 -14.40 -50.54 -15.12
C ARG A 47 -14.38 -50.08 -13.67
N ALA A 48 -15.33 -50.58 -12.88
CA ALA A 48 -15.51 -50.17 -11.47
C ALA A 48 -14.23 -50.28 -10.62
N HIS A 49 -13.41 -51.31 -10.84
CA HIS A 49 -12.15 -51.52 -10.12
C HIS A 49 -11.04 -50.49 -10.42
N LEU A 50 -11.19 -49.66 -11.48
CA LEU A 50 -10.23 -48.59 -11.81
C LEU A 50 -10.68 -47.22 -11.31
N ARG A 51 -11.92 -47.08 -10.80
CA ARG A 51 -12.47 -45.79 -10.33
C ARG A 51 -11.62 -45.18 -9.22
N TRP A 52 -11.12 -46.00 -8.29
CA TRP A 52 -10.26 -45.51 -7.20
C TRP A 52 -8.95 -44.90 -7.70
N ARG A 53 -8.39 -45.37 -8.83
CA ARG A 53 -7.14 -44.81 -9.41
C ARG A 53 -7.36 -43.40 -9.92
N TRP A 54 -8.54 -43.14 -10.50
CA TRP A 54 -8.92 -41.81 -10.97
C TRP A 54 -9.27 -40.86 -9.82
N VAL A 55 -9.88 -41.36 -8.74
CA VAL A 55 -10.05 -40.58 -7.50
C VAL A 55 -8.68 -40.17 -6.94
N VAL A 56 -7.74 -41.11 -6.84
CA VAL A 56 -6.37 -40.83 -6.39
C VAL A 56 -5.66 -39.84 -7.33
N ALA A 57 -5.80 -39.99 -8.64
CA ALA A 57 -5.21 -39.06 -9.61
C ALA A 57 -5.81 -37.65 -9.51
N ALA A 58 -7.13 -37.53 -9.31
CA ALA A 58 -7.80 -36.24 -9.10
C ALA A 58 -7.37 -35.58 -7.78
N PHE A 59 -7.25 -36.35 -6.70
CA PHE A 59 -6.72 -35.85 -5.43
C PHE A 59 -5.26 -35.41 -5.54
N LEU A 60 -4.42 -36.16 -6.28
CA LEU A 60 -3.04 -35.78 -6.55
C LEU A 60 -2.98 -34.50 -7.37
N PHE A 61 -3.80 -34.37 -8.42
CA PHE A 61 -3.87 -33.17 -9.25
C PHE A 61 -4.37 -31.94 -8.48
N ALA A 62 -5.43 -32.10 -7.68
CA ALA A 62 -5.96 -31.05 -6.82
C ALA A 62 -4.93 -30.63 -5.76
N THR A 63 -4.23 -31.59 -5.16
CA THR A 63 -3.11 -31.31 -4.25
C THR A 63 -2.02 -30.54 -4.99
N LEU A 64 -1.51 -31.04 -6.13
CA LEU A 64 -0.47 -30.37 -6.89
C LEU A 64 -0.86 -28.94 -7.32
N SER A 65 -2.11 -28.73 -7.75
CA SER A 65 -2.62 -27.40 -8.12
C SER A 65 -2.72 -26.46 -6.91
N ALA A 66 -3.11 -26.98 -5.75
CA ALA A 66 -3.12 -26.20 -4.51
C ALA A 66 -1.70 -25.83 -4.05
N TRP A 67 -0.72 -26.71 -4.28
CA TRP A 67 0.68 -26.46 -3.97
C TRP A 67 1.35 -25.52 -4.99
N GLU A 68 0.92 -25.49 -6.25
CA GLU A 68 1.39 -24.51 -7.24
C GLU A 68 1.06 -23.08 -6.81
N GLY A 69 -0.14 -22.85 -6.26
CA GLY A 69 -0.51 -21.56 -5.65
C GLY A 69 0.29 -21.22 -4.39
N ALA A 70 0.74 -22.22 -3.62
CA ALA A 70 1.56 -22.03 -2.43
C ALA A 70 3.06 -21.82 -2.73
N ILE A 71 3.55 -22.36 -3.85
CA ILE A 71 4.95 -22.23 -4.33
C ILE A 71 5.09 -21.06 -5.33
N GLY A 72 3.99 -20.39 -5.67
CA GLY A 72 3.97 -19.23 -6.57
C GLY A 72 4.79 -18.03 -6.08
N ARG A 73 4.91 -17.02 -6.94
CA ARG A 73 5.64 -15.73 -6.75
C ARG A 73 5.47 -15.08 -5.37
N ASP A 74 4.40 -15.40 -4.65
CA ASP A 74 4.05 -14.84 -3.35
C ASP A 74 4.80 -15.42 -2.13
N SER A 75 5.62 -16.46 -2.32
CA SER A 75 6.32 -17.16 -1.23
C SER A 75 7.75 -16.68 -0.94
N GLY A 76 8.28 -15.72 -1.73
CA GLY A 76 9.63 -15.18 -1.57
C GLY A 76 9.70 -13.83 -0.83
N PRO A 77 10.92 -13.41 -0.41
CA PRO A 77 11.14 -12.11 0.22
C PRO A 77 10.71 -10.98 -0.72
N ALA A 78 9.82 -10.10 -0.24
CA ALA A 78 9.19 -9.10 -1.07
C ALA A 78 8.99 -7.77 -0.34
N LEU A 79 9.16 -6.66 -1.07
CA LEU A 79 8.71 -5.35 -0.61
C LEU A 79 7.24 -5.17 -1.02
N ASN A 80 6.40 -4.85 -0.05
CA ASN A 80 4.99 -4.57 -0.24
C ASN A 80 4.71 -3.09 -0.01
N ALA A 81 3.90 -2.48 -0.86
CA ALA A 81 3.34 -1.16 -0.67
C ALA A 81 1.81 -1.23 -0.76
N VAL A 82 1.14 -0.97 0.36
CA VAL A 82 -0.32 -0.87 0.42
C VAL A 82 -0.71 0.59 0.52
N PHE A 83 -1.25 1.13 -0.58
CA PHE A 83 -1.87 2.44 -0.63
C PHE A 83 -3.31 2.29 -0.14
N PHE A 84 -3.58 2.70 1.09
CA PHE A 84 -4.90 2.54 1.68
C PHE A 84 -5.93 3.45 1.03
N ASP A 85 -7.15 2.95 0.90
CA ASP A 85 -8.32 3.78 0.63
C ASP A 85 -8.79 4.40 1.95
N VAL A 86 -8.32 5.63 2.21
CA VAL A 86 -8.61 6.40 3.42
C VAL A 86 -9.55 7.57 3.15
N GLY A 87 -10.19 7.58 1.98
CA GLY A 87 -10.88 8.76 1.47
C GLY A 87 -9.89 9.81 0.95
N GLN A 88 -10.20 11.09 1.18
CA GLN A 88 -9.35 12.19 0.74
C GLN A 88 -8.15 12.34 1.66
N GLY A 89 -6.98 11.92 1.19
CA GLY A 89 -5.74 11.95 1.95
C GLY A 89 -4.75 10.87 1.54
N GLY A 90 -3.68 10.73 2.33
CA GLY A 90 -2.62 9.75 2.09
C GLY A 90 -2.41 8.81 3.26
N ALA A 91 -2.32 7.50 2.97
CA ALA A 91 -1.71 6.54 3.87
C ALA A 91 -1.10 5.39 3.05
N THR A 92 0.17 5.07 3.27
CA THR A 92 0.87 4.01 2.55
C THR A 92 1.72 3.19 3.51
N LEU A 93 1.42 1.90 3.65
CA LEU A 93 2.25 0.98 4.43
C LEU A 93 3.27 0.32 3.52
N LEU A 94 4.56 0.48 3.86
CA LEU A 94 5.65 -0.29 3.31
C LEU A 94 5.99 -1.44 4.25
N THR A 95 5.94 -2.69 3.77
CA THR A 95 6.43 -3.86 4.50
C THR A 95 7.63 -4.44 3.76
N THR A 96 8.78 -4.47 4.41
CA THR A 96 10.04 -4.94 3.83
C THR A 96 10.13 -6.47 3.83
N PRO A 97 11.08 -7.07 3.09
CA PRO A 97 11.31 -8.51 3.08
C PRO A 97 11.64 -9.13 4.44
N GLU A 98 12.26 -8.37 5.36
CA GLU A 98 12.52 -8.78 6.75
C GLU A 98 11.33 -8.48 7.70
N GLU A 99 10.14 -8.17 7.16
CA GLU A 99 8.91 -7.84 7.89
C GLU A 99 9.01 -6.59 8.78
N HIS A 100 9.78 -5.60 8.34
CA HIS A 100 9.73 -4.26 8.95
C HIS A 100 8.62 -3.42 8.31
N HIS A 101 7.95 -2.62 9.12
CA HIS A 101 6.75 -1.87 8.75
C HIS A 101 6.96 -0.36 8.89
N VAL A 102 6.93 0.34 7.75
CA VAL A 102 7.04 1.80 7.70
C VAL A 102 5.75 2.37 7.12
N LEU A 103 4.99 3.11 7.93
CA LEU A 103 3.79 3.79 7.49
C LEU A 103 4.13 5.22 7.04
N VAL A 104 3.68 5.62 5.85
CA VAL A 104 3.84 6.97 5.30
C VAL A 104 2.46 7.63 5.25
N ASP A 105 2.27 8.63 6.12
CA ASP A 105 0.99 9.27 6.44
C ASP A 105 -0.10 8.30 6.95
N ALA A 106 -1.16 8.84 7.55
CA ALA A 106 -2.21 8.06 8.21
C ALA A 106 -3.64 8.51 7.86
N GLY A 107 -3.81 9.26 6.78
CA GLY A 107 -5.11 9.70 6.27
C GLY A 107 -5.83 10.73 7.17
N PRO A 108 -7.05 11.12 6.78
CA PRO A 108 -7.82 12.17 7.44
C PRO A 108 -8.37 11.77 8.81
N ARG A 109 -8.77 12.79 9.57
CA ARG A 109 -9.59 12.66 10.77
C ARG A 109 -10.94 13.34 10.55
N SER A 110 -11.98 12.78 11.15
CA SER A 110 -13.34 13.33 11.16
C SER A 110 -13.90 13.35 12.58
N PRO A 111 -15.02 14.04 12.84
CA PRO A 111 -15.69 13.98 14.14
C PRO A 111 -16.11 12.56 14.56
N SER A 112 -16.32 11.65 13.60
CA SER A 112 -16.68 10.25 13.87
C SER A 112 -15.49 9.36 14.21
N GLY A 113 -14.26 9.81 13.96
CA GLY A 113 -13.04 9.01 14.06
C GLY A 113 -12.07 9.29 12.92
N SER A 114 -10.97 8.57 12.88
CA SER A 114 -9.88 8.74 11.93
C SER A 114 -9.77 7.59 10.92
N ALA A 115 -9.14 7.87 9.79
CA ALA A 115 -8.81 6.84 8.80
C ALA A 115 -7.98 5.69 9.41
N ALA A 116 -7.14 5.99 10.41
CA ALA A 116 -6.42 4.96 11.13
C ALA A 116 -7.36 3.97 11.85
N GLU A 117 -8.37 4.46 12.57
CA GLU A 117 -9.34 3.61 13.29
C GLU A 117 -10.21 2.77 12.34
N PHE A 118 -10.58 3.34 11.19
CA PHE A 118 -11.50 2.67 10.27
C PHE A 118 -10.83 1.74 9.27
N VAL A 119 -9.57 1.98 8.91
CA VAL A 119 -8.90 1.30 7.79
C VAL A 119 -7.57 0.70 8.21
N ILE A 120 -6.69 1.50 8.81
CA ILE A 120 -5.29 1.08 9.04
C ILE A 120 -5.21 0.09 10.20
N LEU A 121 -5.74 0.41 11.39
CA LEU A 121 -5.71 -0.47 12.55
C LEU A 121 -6.39 -1.83 12.28
N PRO A 122 -7.59 -1.91 11.66
CA PRO A 122 -8.17 -3.20 11.28
C PRO A 122 -7.31 -3.99 10.30
N TYR A 123 -6.59 -3.32 9.39
CA TYR A 123 -5.64 -3.98 8.50
C TYR A 123 -4.45 -4.54 9.32
N LEU A 124 -3.83 -3.72 10.16
CA LEU A 124 -2.68 -4.14 10.98
C LEU A 124 -3.05 -5.32 11.87
N GLU A 125 -4.19 -5.27 12.56
CA GLU A 125 -4.72 -6.36 13.39
C GLU A 125 -4.92 -7.64 12.57
N ARG A 126 -5.56 -7.54 11.41
CA ARG A 126 -5.81 -8.69 10.52
C ARG A 126 -4.52 -9.39 10.07
N TRP A 127 -3.45 -8.63 9.88
CA TRP A 127 -2.14 -9.14 9.47
C TRP A 127 -1.18 -9.41 10.63
N GLY A 128 -1.64 -9.27 11.88
CA GLY A 128 -0.83 -9.52 13.07
C GLY A 128 0.30 -8.52 13.27
N ILE A 129 0.22 -7.34 12.65
CA ILE A 129 1.21 -6.27 12.80
C ILE A 129 0.91 -5.54 14.10
N GLN A 130 1.79 -5.70 15.10
CA GLN A 130 1.64 -5.14 16.44
C GLN A 130 2.60 -3.98 16.73
N GLU A 131 3.50 -3.68 15.78
CA GLU A 131 4.43 -2.57 15.88
C GLU A 131 4.73 -1.96 14.51
N LEU A 132 5.08 -0.68 14.50
CA LEU A 132 5.58 0.03 13.33
C LEU A 132 7.00 0.54 13.64
N ASP A 133 7.98 0.16 12.82
CA ASP A 133 9.36 0.64 12.90
C ASP A 133 9.49 2.15 12.70
N ALA A 134 8.58 2.71 11.90
CA ALA A 134 8.45 4.15 11.73
C ALA A 134 7.06 4.55 11.20
N ILE A 135 6.61 5.72 11.65
CA ILE A 135 5.62 6.53 10.94
C ILE A 135 6.35 7.73 10.33
N ILE A 136 6.20 7.96 9.03
CA ILE A 136 6.70 9.12 8.31
C ILE A 136 5.53 10.04 8.01
N VAL A 137 5.48 11.19 8.66
CA VAL A 137 4.50 12.25 8.40
C VAL A 137 5.09 13.19 7.36
N THR A 138 4.52 13.20 6.16
CA THR A 138 5.04 14.02 5.07
C THR A 138 4.89 15.50 5.38
N HIS A 139 3.75 15.92 5.92
CA HIS A 139 3.46 17.29 6.35
C HIS A 139 2.25 17.29 7.33
N PRO A 140 2.03 18.38 8.10
CA PRO A 140 1.13 18.36 9.26
C PRO A 140 -0.36 18.61 8.93
N ASP A 141 -0.76 18.53 7.65
CA ASP A 141 -2.15 18.76 7.28
C ASP A 141 -3.02 17.52 7.60
N GLU A 142 -4.31 17.76 7.81
CA GLU A 142 -5.22 16.80 8.46
C GLU A 142 -5.39 15.50 7.68
N ASP A 143 -5.39 15.56 6.36
CA ASP A 143 -5.54 14.43 5.45
C ASP A 143 -4.29 13.53 5.36
N HIS A 144 -3.23 13.88 6.10
CA HIS A 144 -2.00 13.09 6.25
C HIS A 144 -1.71 12.74 7.71
N LEU A 145 -1.82 13.72 8.62
CA LEU A 145 -1.53 13.55 10.04
C LEU A 145 -2.71 12.96 10.83
N GLY A 146 -3.94 13.04 10.30
CA GLY A 146 -5.19 12.83 11.03
C GLY A 146 -5.27 11.50 11.79
N GLY A 147 -4.80 10.41 11.20
CA GLY A 147 -4.79 9.09 11.84
C GLY A 147 -3.63 8.82 12.81
N VAL A 148 -2.57 9.63 12.81
CA VAL A 148 -1.35 9.35 13.61
C VAL A 148 -1.63 9.33 15.12
N PRO A 149 -2.42 10.27 15.71
CA PRO A 149 -2.78 10.20 17.12
C PRO A 149 -3.52 8.93 17.54
N ALA A 150 -4.30 8.31 16.66
CA ALA A 150 -4.96 7.04 16.97
C ALA A 150 -3.94 5.89 16.98
N LEU A 151 -3.04 5.85 15.99
CA LEU A 151 -1.97 4.85 15.95
C LEU A 151 -1.09 4.90 17.21
N LEU A 152 -0.64 6.09 17.62
CA LEU A 152 0.22 6.24 18.81
C LEU A 152 -0.45 5.79 20.12
N ARG A 153 -1.77 5.65 20.16
CA ARG A 153 -2.50 5.13 21.33
C ARG A 153 -2.66 3.62 21.32
N GLU A 154 -2.83 3.04 20.14
CA GLU A 154 -3.31 1.67 19.98
C GLU A 154 -2.20 0.68 19.62
N ILE A 155 -1.08 1.14 19.05
CA ILE A 155 0.02 0.28 18.61
C ILE A 155 1.39 0.85 18.98
N SER A 156 2.39 -0.02 19.15
CA SER A 156 3.78 0.39 19.36
C SER A 156 4.34 1.06 18.11
N VAL A 157 4.97 2.21 18.28
CA VAL A 157 5.66 2.94 17.20
C VAL A 157 7.06 3.30 17.67
N ASP A 158 8.08 2.81 16.99
CA ASP A 158 9.47 3.05 17.38
C ASP A 158 9.90 4.49 17.11
N ARG A 159 9.56 4.99 15.91
CA ARG A 159 10.02 6.30 15.43
C ARG A 159 8.91 7.05 14.71
N VAL A 160 8.88 8.36 14.92
CA VAL A 160 8.12 9.28 14.09
C VAL A 160 9.09 10.21 13.36
N LEU A 161 9.00 10.21 12.05
CA LEU A 161 9.81 11.05 11.17
C LEU A 161 8.94 12.12 10.51
N ASP A 162 9.36 13.37 10.52
CA ASP A 162 8.58 14.47 9.94
C ASP A 162 9.45 15.48 9.18
N ASN A 163 8.81 16.47 8.56
CA ASN A 163 9.48 17.57 7.86
C ASN A 163 9.87 18.75 8.76
N GLY A 164 9.67 18.66 10.07
CA GLY A 164 9.95 19.71 11.06
C GLY A 164 9.03 20.92 10.97
N ARG A 165 7.91 20.85 10.22
CA ARG A 165 6.92 21.92 10.15
C ARG A 165 5.88 21.75 11.25
N SER A 166 5.60 22.83 11.96
CA SER A 166 4.50 22.90 12.91
C SER A 166 3.20 23.39 12.27
N ALA A 167 2.09 23.07 12.93
CA ALA A 167 0.77 23.62 12.65
C ALA A 167 0.13 24.10 13.96
N SER A 168 -0.73 25.12 13.87
CA SER A 168 -1.47 25.65 15.03
C SER A 168 -2.85 25.00 15.20
N SER A 169 -2.98 23.72 14.84
CA SER A 169 -4.24 22.98 14.92
C SER A 169 -4.27 22.12 16.18
N GLU A 170 -5.47 21.90 16.73
CA GLU A 170 -5.68 21.00 17.87
C GLU A 170 -5.14 19.58 17.58
N LEU A 171 -5.28 19.12 16.34
CA LEU A 171 -4.72 17.86 15.87
C LEU A 171 -3.19 17.80 16.04
N TYR A 172 -2.49 18.87 15.66
CA TYR A 172 -1.03 18.91 15.73
C TYR A 172 -0.56 19.01 17.20
N GLU A 173 -1.23 19.81 18.03
CA GLU A 173 -0.95 19.87 19.47
C GLU A 173 -1.16 18.50 20.17
N GLU A 174 -2.22 17.78 19.79
CA GLU A 174 -2.49 16.43 20.28
C GLU A 174 -1.39 15.44 19.85
N PHE A 175 -0.97 15.50 18.59
CA PHE A 175 0.13 14.71 18.06
C PHE A 175 1.43 14.96 18.84
N GLU A 176 1.81 16.23 19.06
CA GLU A 176 3.03 16.56 19.83
C GLU A 176 2.97 16.01 21.25
N ARG A 177 1.84 16.21 21.94
CA ARG A 177 1.62 15.69 23.29
C ARG A 177 1.72 14.17 23.35
N LEU A 178 1.16 13.44 22.39
CA LEU A 178 1.21 11.98 22.36
C LEU A 178 2.63 11.46 22.13
N VAL A 179 3.36 12.07 21.20
CA VAL A 179 4.77 11.72 20.96
C VAL A 179 5.61 11.97 22.20
N GLU A 180 5.43 13.11 22.88
CA GLU A 180 6.15 13.43 24.14
C GLU A 180 5.81 12.48 25.31
N GLN A 181 4.61 11.91 25.32
CA GLN A 181 4.16 10.97 26.35
C GLN A 181 4.53 9.51 26.06
N SER A 182 4.90 9.22 24.82
CA SER A 182 5.30 7.88 24.36
C SER A 182 6.82 7.67 24.47
N GLU A 183 7.27 6.43 24.34
CA GLU A 183 8.70 6.12 24.17
C GLU A 183 9.18 6.31 22.71
N THR A 184 8.29 6.75 21.81
CA THR A 184 8.55 6.93 20.38
C THR A 184 9.57 8.04 20.13
N SER A 185 10.63 7.73 19.37
CA SER A 185 11.63 8.73 19.01
C SER A 185 11.14 9.61 17.86
N ARG A 186 11.04 10.93 18.08
CA ARG A 186 10.74 11.91 17.03
C ARG A 186 12.01 12.43 16.37
N LYS A 187 12.06 12.45 15.04
CA LYS A 187 13.17 13.05 14.28
C LYS A 187 12.70 13.76 13.03
N THR A 188 13.09 15.03 12.89
CA THR A 188 12.94 15.74 11.62
C THR A 188 13.94 15.22 10.59
N VAL A 189 13.43 14.88 9.41
CA VAL A 189 14.22 14.38 8.28
C VAL A 189 14.39 15.43 7.20
N GLN A 190 15.45 15.28 6.44
CA GLN A 190 15.81 16.15 5.33
C GLN A 190 16.53 15.37 4.25
N ARG A 191 16.69 16.01 3.09
CA ARG A 191 17.40 15.47 1.93
C ARG A 191 18.74 14.83 2.33
N GLY A 192 18.93 13.60 1.87
CA GLY A 192 20.14 12.83 2.07
C GLY A 192 20.10 11.93 3.30
N ASP A 193 19.10 12.08 4.17
CA ASP A 193 18.88 11.13 5.26
C ASP A 193 18.42 9.78 4.67
N THR A 194 18.75 8.68 5.35
CA THR A 194 18.39 7.32 4.92
C THR A 194 17.95 6.53 6.14
N LEU A 195 16.83 5.83 6.04
CA LEU A 195 16.39 4.86 7.04
C LEU A 195 16.98 3.51 6.65
N LEU A 196 17.70 2.91 7.60
CA LEU A 196 18.25 1.56 7.49
C LEU A 196 17.38 0.65 8.36
N THR A 197 16.17 0.38 7.88
CA THR A 197 15.21 -0.47 8.60
C THR A 197 15.41 -1.95 8.22
N ASP A 198 15.80 -2.23 6.97
CA ASP A 198 16.01 -3.58 6.44
C ASP A 198 17.34 -3.61 5.68
N SER A 199 18.02 -4.76 5.67
CA SER A 199 19.35 -4.89 5.04
C SER A 199 19.32 -4.79 3.50
N SER A 200 18.17 -5.10 2.90
CA SER A 200 17.92 -5.19 1.45
C SER A 200 17.11 -4.02 0.89
N VAL A 201 16.38 -3.28 1.75
CA VAL A 201 15.56 -2.12 1.35
C VAL A 201 16.21 -0.82 1.81
N ARG A 202 16.45 0.09 0.85
CA ARG A 202 16.95 1.44 1.15
C ARG A 202 15.83 2.46 1.06
N ILE A 203 15.49 3.10 2.17
CA ILE A 203 14.53 4.21 2.18
C ILE A 203 15.30 5.54 2.32
N GLN A 204 15.39 6.29 1.22
CA GLN A 204 16.12 7.55 1.14
C GLN A 204 15.18 8.76 1.14
N ILE A 205 15.50 9.78 1.94
CA ILE A 205 14.78 11.06 1.94
C ILE A 205 15.36 11.99 0.87
N LEU A 206 14.52 12.42 -0.06
CA LEU A 206 14.87 13.30 -1.19
C LEU A 206 14.46 14.76 -0.94
N ALA A 207 13.46 15.01 -0.10
CA ALA A 207 13.03 16.33 0.34
C ALA A 207 12.47 16.25 1.78
N PRO A 208 12.43 17.36 2.54
CA PRO A 208 12.79 18.73 2.15
C PRO A 208 14.30 18.94 1.96
N PRO A 209 14.74 19.92 1.13
CA PRO A 209 16.17 20.27 1.00
C PRO A 209 16.73 20.86 2.31
N ARG A 210 18.06 20.81 2.49
CA ARG A 210 18.72 21.35 3.70
C ARG A 210 18.84 22.88 3.68
N GLY A 211 18.94 23.49 4.87
CA GLY A 211 19.30 24.90 5.05
C GLY A 211 18.23 25.90 4.59
N GLU A 212 18.63 27.09 4.12
CA GLU A 212 17.70 28.14 3.65
C GLU A 212 16.77 27.69 2.52
N SER A 213 17.20 26.70 1.72
CA SER A 213 16.37 26.10 0.68
C SER A 213 15.16 25.35 1.22
N ALA A 214 15.17 24.96 2.51
CA ALA A 214 14.05 24.36 3.22
C ALA A 214 12.90 25.35 3.44
N GLN A 215 13.15 26.66 3.37
CA GLN A 215 12.14 27.69 3.59
C GLN A 215 11.19 27.79 2.40
N THR A 216 10.09 27.06 2.47
CA THR A 216 8.97 27.16 1.54
C THR A 216 7.86 27.99 2.17
N LYS A 217 7.11 28.72 1.33
CA LYS A 217 5.92 29.45 1.76
C LYS A 217 4.70 28.54 1.94
N THR A 218 4.67 27.41 1.23
CA THR A 218 3.56 26.44 1.29
C THR A 218 4.01 25.20 2.05
N LYS A 219 3.13 24.67 2.89
CA LYS A 219 3.38 23.46 3.70
C LYS A 219 3.62 22.24 2.81
N ASN A 220 2.85 22.13 1.73
CA ASN A 220 2.93 21.07 0.72
C ASN A 220 4.31 20.97 0.05
N ASN A 221 4.93 22.10 -0.31
CA ASN A 221 6.29 22.07 -0.88
C ASN A 221 7.39 21.73 0.15
N ALA A 222 7.03 21.64 1.45
CA ALA A 222 7.89 21.10 2.49
C ALA A 222 7.61 19.63 2.80
N SER A 223 6.74 18.93 2.04
CA SER A 223 6.48 17.51 2.27
C SER A 223 7.77 16.69 2.26
N VAL A 224 7.85 15.70 3.15
CA VAL A 224 8.85 14.64 3.05
C VAL A 224 8.61 13.90 1.74
N VAL A 225 9.64 13.84 0.91
CA VAL A 225 9.66 13.01 -0.30
C VAL A 225 10.64 11.90 -0.03
N LEU A 226 10.23 10.65 -0.22
CA LEU A 226 11.09 9.50 -0.03
C LEU A 226 11.07 8.56 -1.23
N ARG A 227 12.18 7.85 -1.39
CA ARG A 227 12.31 6.74 -2.32
C ARG A 227 12.64 5.47 -1.55
N ALA A 228 11.87 4.41 -1.76
CA ALA A 228 12.17 3.08 -1.26
C ALA A 228 12.68 2.21 -2.42
N SER A 229 13.91 1.70 -2.30
CA SER A 229 14.58 0.90 -3.33
C SER A 229 14.75 -0.54 -2.84
N TYR A 230 14.33 -1.51 -3.64
CA TYR A 230 14.58 -2.94 -3.44
C TYR A 230 14.99 -3.57 -4.77
N GLY A 231 16.22 -4.09 -4.84
CA GLY A 231 16.78 -4.58 -6.11
C GLY A 231 16.83 -3.49 -7.19
N GLU A 232 16.16 -3.74 -8.31
CA GLU A 232 16.02 -2.84 -9.47
C GLU A 232 14.72 -2.01 -9.42
N VAL A 233 13.92 -2.13 -8.36
CA VAL A 233 12.60 -1.50 -8.23
C VAL A 233 12.63 -0.37 -7.21
N ASP A 234 12.25 0.82 -7.69
CA ASP A 234 12.13 2.06 -6.93
C ASP A 234 10.66 2.48 -6.77
N PHE A 235 10.28 2.79 -5.53
CA PHE A 235 9.01 3.45 -5.18
C PHE A 235 9.27 4.90 -4.84
N LEU A 236 8.58 5.84 -5.48
CA LEU A 236 8.63 7.26 -5.13
C LEU A 236 7.34 7.68 -4.41
N LEU A 237 7.48 8.15 -3.17
CA LEU A 237 6.38 8.68 -2.35
C LEU A 237 6.63 10.18 -2.10
N PRO A 238 6.03 11.07 -2.91
CA PRO A 238 6.37 12.48 -2.91
C PRO A 238 5.51 13.34 -1.96
N GLY A 239 4.58 12.74 -1.21
CA GLY A 239 3.60 13.49 -0.43
C GLY A 239 2.83 14.46 -1.33
N ASP A 240 2.67 15.70 -0.86
CA ASP A 240 1.85 16.70 -1.53
C ASP A 240 2.66 17.78 -2.24
N ILE A 241 3.92 17.49 -2.57
CA ILE A 241 4.76 18.45 -3.30
C ILE A 241 4.06 18.99 -4.55
N GLU A 242 4.33 20.27 -4.83
CA GLU A 242 3.80 20.96 -5.99
C GLU A 242 4.94 21.32 -6.94
N ALA A 243 4.59 22.00 -8.03
CA ALA A 243 5.51 22.39 -9.09
C ALA A 243 6.85 23.00 -8.61
N ARG A 244 6.89 23.71 -7.48
CA ARG A 244 8.14 24.30 -6.95
C ARG A 244 9.08 23.23 -6.39
N ALA A 245 8.60 22.33 -5.54
CA ALA A 245 9.40 21.25 -4.98
C ALA A 245 9.76 20.22 -6.04
N GLU A 246 8.87 19.93 -6.99
CA GLU A 246 9.17 19.11 -8.18
C GLU A 246 10.36 19.64 -8.98
N ARG A 247 10.38 20.94 -9.31
CA ARG A 247 11.54 21.56 -9.98
C ARG A 247 12.83 21.44 -9.17
N ASN A 248 12.74 21.48 -7.84
CA ASN A 248 13.90 21.30 -6.98
C ASN A 248 14.43 19.86 -7.03
N LEU A 249 13.53 18.87 -7.00
CA LEU A 249 13.88 17.46 -7.16
C LEU A 249 14.52 17.20 -8.53
N ILE A 250 13.93 17.68 -9.62
CA ILE A 250 14.49 17.51 -10.97
C ILE A 250 15.89 18.12 -11.06
N ARG A 251 16.10 19.31 -10.49
CA ARG A 251 17.44 19.93 -10.46
C ARG A 251 18.46 19.11 -9.68
N ALA A 252 18.03 18.48 -8.58
CA ALA A 252 18.90 17.73 -7.70
C ALA A 252 19.22 16.32 -8.22
N TYR A 253 18.25 15.66 -8.85
CA TYR A 253 18.32 14.22 -9.16
C TYR A 253 18.17 13.92 -10.66
N GLY A 254 17.50 14.77 -11.43
CA GLY A 254 17.26 14.55 -12.86
C GLY A 254 16.63 13.19 -13.13
N LYS A 255 17.27 12.39 -13.99
CA LYS A 255 16.84 11.02 -14.35
C LYS A 255 16.90 10.02 -13.19
N GLN A 256 17.60 10.33 -12.11
CA GLN A 256 17.61 9.47 -10.91
C GLN A 256 16.27 9.46 -10.16
N LEU A 257 15.28 10.24 -10.61
CA LEU A 257 13.90 10.18 -10.13
C LEU A 257 13.07 9.07 -10.78
N GLY A 258 13.60 8.37 -11.79
CA GLY A 258 12.94 7.21 -12.40
C GLY A 258 12.51 6.22 -11.31
N SER A 259 11.28 5.73 -11.38
CA SER A 259 10.72 4.83 -10.37
C SER A 259 9.64 3.95 -10.97
N GLU A 260 9.60 2.67 -10.62
CA GLU A 260 8.65 1.66 -11.09
C GLU A 260 7.25 1.84 -10.46
N ILE A 261 7.17 2.48 -9.29
CA ILE A 261 5.92 2.87 -8.66
C ILE A 261 6.04 4.31 -8.16
N VAL A 262 5.01 5.12 -8.39
CA VAL A 262 4.90 6.47 -7.82
C VAL A 262 3.52 6.68 -7.20
N LYS A 263 3.48 7.22 -5.98
CA LYS A 263 2.26 7.87 -5.47
C LYS A 263 2.16 9.23 -6.16
N VAL A 264 1.09 9.46 -6.91
CA VAL A 264 0.86 10.74 -7.59
C VAL A 264 0.80 11.85 -6.54
N PRO A 265 1.62 12.91 -6.65
CA PRO A 265 1.69 13.93 -5.61
C PRO A 265 0.37 14.68 -5.46
N HIS A 266 0.06 15.07 -4.22
CA HIS A 266 -1.05 15.97 -3.89
C HIS A 266 -2.38 15.48 -4.45
N HIS A 267 -2.63 14.17 -4.31
CA HIS A 267 -3.88 13.49 -4.68
C HIS A 267 -4.30 13.67 -6.16
N GLY A 268 -3.37 14.08 -7.04
CA GLY A 268 -3.66 14.41 -8.44
C GLY A 268 -4.14 15.85 -8.68
N SER A 269 -3.81 16.78 -7.78
CA SER A 269 -4.04 18.22 -7.94
C SER A 269 -3.37 18.79 -9.20
N SER A 270 -3.98 19.81 -9.80
CA SER A 270 -3.42 20.53 -10.94
C SER A 270 -2.18 21.39 -10.59
N THR A 271 -1.88 21.57 -9.29
CA THR A 271 -0.67 22.24 -8.82
C THR A 271 0.56 21.34 -8.81
N SER A 272 0.38 20.03 -8.97
CA SER A 272 1.43 19.01 -8.99
C SER A 272 1.49 18.27 -10.34
N SER A 273 2.35 17.26 -10.39
CA SER A 273 2.64 16.41 -11.55
C SER A 273 3.03 17.24 -12.77
N THR A 274 3.91 18.24 -12.65
CA THR A 274 4.32 19.05 -13.80
C THR A 274 4.88 18.18 -14.94
N PRO A 275 4.77 18.60 -16.21
CA PRO A 275 5.28 17.80 -17.34
C PRO A 275 6.73 17.33 -17.17
N GLY A 276 7.61 18.19 -16.68
CA GLY A 276 9.01 17.82 -16.45
C GLY A 276 9.22 16.84 -15.28
N PHE A 277 8.35 16.88 -14.27
CA PHE A 277 8.41 15.92 -13.16
C PHE A 277 7.92 14.55 -13.59
N VAL A 278 6.75 14.49 -14.24
CA VAL A 278 6.23 13.23 -14.80
C VAL A 278 7.26 12.63 -15.73
N GLN A 279 7.81 13.40 -16.67
CA GLN A 279 8.86 12.89 -17.56
C GLN A 279 10.08 12.33 -16.82
N ALA A 280 10.56 13.00 -15.76
CA ALA A 280 11.73 12.54 -15.01
C ALA A 280 11.46 11.26 -14.19
N VAL A 281 10.24 11.10 -13.68
CA VAL A 281 9.80 9.91 -12.93
C VAL A 281 9.48 8.75 -13.87
N SER A 282 8.92 9.05 -15.05
CA SER A 282 8.53 8.08 -16.07
C SER A 282 9.65 7.61 -16.99
N ASP A 283 10.89 8.04 -16.76
CA ASP A 283 12.05 7.66 -17.58
C ASP A 283 12.57 6.24 -17.23
N SER A 284 11.92 5.51 -16.32
CA SER A 284 12.18 4.09 -16.02
C SER A 284 11.51 3.13 -17.03
N SER A 285 11.91 1.86 -17.02
CA SER A 285 11.52 0.83 -18.00
C SER A 285 10.01 0.64 -18.17
N GLU A 286 9.58 0.04 -19.29
CA GLU A 286 8.17 -0.21 -19.60
C GLU A 286 7.43 -0.97 -18.48
N GLY A 287 6.20 -0.54 -18.14
CA GLY A 287 5.35 -1.23 -17.15
C GLY A 287 5.26 -0.57 -15.76
N VAL A 288 5.32 0.76 -15.70
CA VAL A 288 5.34 1.53 -14.44
C VAL A 288 3.95 1.87 -13.91
N HIS A 289 3.80 1.99 -12.60
CA HIS A 289 2.52 2.24 -11.93
C HIS A 289 2.45 3.63 -11.27
N ALA A 290 1.38 4.37 -11.53
CA ALA A 290 1.06 5.62 -10.84
C ALA A 290 -0.20 5.43 -9.98
N VAL A 291 -0.09 5.61 -8.66
CA VAL A 291 -1.19 5.41 -7.73
C VAL A 291 -1.68 6.75 -7.19
N ILE A 292 -2.97 7.04 -7.39
CA ILE A 292 -3.64 8.24 -6.89
C ILE A 292 -4.42 7.85 -5.63
N SER A 293 -3.99 8.39 -4.49
CA SER A 293 -4.78 8.33 -3.25
C SER A 293 -5.77 9.48 -3.23
N VAL A 294 -7.05 9.17 -3.28
CA VAL A 294 -8.15 10.14 -3.38
C VAL A 294 -9.46 9.49 -2.92
N GLY A 295 -10.37 10.29 -2.38
CA GLY A 295 -11.68 9.80 -1.93
C GLY A 295 -12.72 9.68 -3.05
N GLN A 296 -13.62 8.71 -2.93
CA GLN A 296 -14.77 8.63 -3.83
C GLN A 296 -15.70 9.84 -3.62
N GLY A 297 -16.05 10.53 -4.70
CA GLY A 297 -16.87 11.75 -4.63
C GLY A 297 -16.13 12.95 -4.06
N ASP A 298 -14.80 13.01 -4.26
CA ASP A 298 -13.96 14.11 -3.81
C ASP A 298 -14.54 15.49 -4.17
N GLN A 299 -14.63 16.34 -3.16
CA GLN A 299 -15.20 17.69 -3.26
C GLN A 299 -14.24 18.69 -3.92
N TYR A 300 -12.95 18.37 -3.99
CA TYR A 300 -11.93 19.23 -4.58
C TYR A 300 -11.79 19.04 -6.09
N GLY A 301 -12.53 18.10 -6.68
CA GLY A 301 -12.47 17.81 -8.11
C GLY A 301 -11.17 17.10 -8.51
N MET A 302 -10.58 16.36 -7.58
CA MET A 302 -9.38 15.54 -7.80
C MET A 302 -9.75 14.06 -8.04
N PRO A 303 -8.92 13.32 -8.80
CA PRO A 303 -7.76 13.82 -9.54
C PRO A 303 -8.21 14.61 -10.77
N HIS A 304 -7.45 15.64 -11.13
CA HIS A 304 -7.74 16.35 -12.37
C HIS A 304 -7.44 15.46 -13.59
N GLU A 305 -8.37 15.39 -14.54
CA GLU A 305 -8.19 14.62 -15.79
C GLU A 305 -6.87 14.95 -16.50
N THR A 306 -6.48 16.23 -16.50
CA THR A 306 -5.21 16.65 -17.13
C THR A 306 -3.95 16.09 -16.45
N VAL A 307 -4.03 15.73 -15.17
CA VAL A 307 -2.97 15.07 -14.40
C VAL A 307 -2.97 13.57 -14.72
N VAL A 308 -4.14 12.92 -14.68
CA VAL A 308 -4.31 11.50 -15.05
C VAL A 308 -3.76 11.25 -16.45
N SER A 309 -4.25 11.98 -17.45
CA SER A 309 -3.81 11.85 -18.84
C SER A 309 -2.35 12.24 -19.06
N ARG A 310 -1.70 12.92 -18.12
CA ARG A 310 -0.26 13.21 -18.21
C ARG A 310 0.57 11.98 -17.83
N TRP A 311 0.18 11.28 -16.76
CA TRP A 311 0.81 10.03 -16.35
C TRP A 311 0.60 8.94 -17.41
N GLU A 312 -0.63 8.76 -17.89
CA GLU A 312 -0.95 7.75 -18.93
C GLU A 312 -0.17 7.97 -20.23
N ARG A 313 -0.04 9.23 -20.69
CA ARG A 313 0.74 9.56 -21.90
C ARG A 313 2.24 9.29 -21.76
N HIS A 314 2.75 9.16 -20.54
CA HIS A 314 4.13 8.73 -20.28
C HIS A 314 4.22 7.23 -19.99
N GLY A 315 3.21 6.44 -20.39
CA GLY A 315 3.25 4.98 -20.34
C GLY A 315 2.93 4.37 -18.97
N MET A 316 2.43 5.18 -18.02
CA MET A 316 2.11 4.70 -16.67
C MET A 316 0.71 4.12 -16.62
N LYS A 317 0.57 2.97 -15.96
CA LYS A 317 -0.73 2.45 -15.55
C LYS A 317 -1.19 3.22 -14.33
N VAL A 318 -2.25 4.02 -14.48
CA VAL A 318 -2.83 4.81 -13.38
C VAL A 318 -3.83 3.95 -12.61
N HIS A 319 -3.76 4.00 -11.28
CA HIS A 319 -4.69 3.38 -10.33
C HIS A 319 -5.25 4.46 -9.42
N SER A 320 -6.48 4.27 -8.94
CA SER A 320 -7.15 5.24 -8.06
C SER A 320 -7.75 4.52 -6.87
N THR A 321 -7.46 4.98 -5.64
CA THR A 321 -8.07 4.37 -4.45
C THR A 321 -9.59 4.54 -4.43
N ALA A 322 -10.11 5.61 -5.04
CA ALA A 322 -11.55 5.84 -5.15
C ALA A 322 -12.28 4.80 -6.04
N GLU A 323 -11.58 4.20 -7.01
CA GLU A 323 -12.15 3.23 -7.95
C GLU A 323 -11.77 1.79 -7.56
N ASP A 324 -10.50 1.58 -7.22
CA ASP A 324 -9.93 0.27 -6.97
C ASP A 324 -10.02 -0.14 -5.49
N GLY A 325 -10.41 0.75 -4.58
CA GLY A 325 -10.18 0.59 -3.15
C GLY A 325 -8.67 0.66 -2.84
N ALA A 326 -8.24 0.07 -1.71
CA ALA A 326 -6.81 -0.02 -1.43
C ALA A 326 -6.04 -0.64 -2.61
N VAL A 327 -4.93 -0.02 -3.02
CA VAL A 327 -4.08 -0.50 -4.10
C VAL A 327 -2.85 -1.15 -3.48
N TRP A 328 -2.61 -2.43 -3.78
CA TRP A 328 -1.49 -3.19 -3.22
C TRP A 328 -0.51 -3.55 -4.33
N MET A 329 0.68 -2.96 -4.28
CA MET A 329 1.81 -3.29 -5.14
C MET A 329 2.83 -4.12 -4.38
N ARG A 330 3.35 -5.18 -5.02
CA ARG A 330 4.35 -6.08 -4.46
C ARG A 330 5.49 -6.27 -5.46
N THR A 331 6.71 -6.43 -4.95
CA THR A 331 7.89 -6.73 -5.78
C THR A 331 8.87 -7.67 -5.08
N ASN A 332 9.55 -8.49 -5.89
CA ASN A 332 10.71 -9.29 -5.48
C ASN A 332 12.06 -8.58 -5.74
N GLY A 333 12.02 -7.30 -6.12
CA GLY A 333 13.19 -6.49 -6.48
C GLY A 333 13.61 -6.58 -7.95
N GLN A 334 12.81 -7.23 -8.80
CA GLN A 334 13.00 -7.25 -10.25
C GLN A 334 11.68 -7.00 -10.99
N GLU A 335 10.62 -7.70 -10.57
CA GLU A 335 9.28 -7.58 -11.15
C GLU A 335 8.34 -6.87 -10.17
N VAL A 336 7.38 -6.10 -10.69
CA VAL A 336 6.29 -5.49 -9.92
C VAL A 336 4.98 -6.16 -10.33
N TRP A 337 4.14 -6.50 -9.35
CA TRP A 337 2.78 -6.98 -9.60
C TRP A 337 1.79 -6.39 -8.60
N GLN A 338 0.55 -6.26 -9.03
CA GLN A 338 -0.55 -5.86 -8.17
C GLN A 338 -1.14 -7.09 -7.48
N VAL A 339 -1.34 -7.02 -6.17
CA VAL A 339 -2.03 -8.06 -5.40
C VAL A 339 -3.52 -7.79 -5.44
N HIS A 340 -4.28 -8.71 -6.03
CA HIS A 340 -5.74 -8.64 -6.06
C HIS A 340 -6.30 -9.24 -4.75
N TRP A 341 -6.85 -8.37 -3.91
CA TRP A 341 -7.32 -8.74 -2.56
C TRP A 341 -8.85 -8.76 -2.40
N LYS A 342 -9.59 -8.31 -3.43
CA LYS A 342 -11.05 -8.28 -3.48
C LYS A 342 -11.64 -9.60 -3.98
#